data_AF-C5LLB7-F1
#
_entry.id   AF-C5LLB7-F1
#
_cell.length_a   1.000
_cell.length_b   1.000
_cell.length_c   1.000
_cell.angle_alpha   90.00
_cell.angle_beta   90.00
_cell.angle_gamma   90.00
#
_symmetry.space_group_name_H-M   'P 1'
#
loop_
_entity.id
_entity.type
_entity.pdbx_description
1 polymer ?
#
loop_
_entity_poly.entity_id
_entity_poly.type
_entity_poly.pdbx_seq_one_letter_code
_entity_poly.pdbx_strand_id
1 'polypeptide(L)' 'MGVLLRRFQTTVETSYVNNLLADCDFEERTMVRDIQLAKRHRSVKQLEQAKNTPRPSCDKLNRLKEEYPRQYRRSVQYWY' A
#
# COMPACT_ATOMS: atom_id res chain seq x y z
N MET A 1 12.92 7.26 31.62
CA MET A 1 12.73 7.95 30.30
C MET A 1 12.63 7.02 29.07
N GLY A 2 12.90 5.70 29.15
CA GLY A 2 12.92 4.83 27.95
C GLY A 2 11.56 4.37 27.38
N VAL A 3 10.47 4.44 28.16
CA VAL A 3 9.15 3.90 27.75
C VAL A 3 8.43 4.83 26.78
N LEU A 4 8.57 6.15 26.94
CA LEU A 4 7.94 7.17 26.10
C LEU A 4 8.49 7.17 24.68
N LEU A 5 9.82 7.08 24.54
CA LEU A 5 10.50 7.00 23.23
C LEU A 5 10.09 5.76 22.44
N ARG A 6 10.03 4.58 23.09
CA ARG A 6 9.56 3.34 22.42
C ARG A 6 8.11 3.42 21.97
N ARG A 7 7.23 4.03 22.78
CA ARG A 7 5.82 4.23 22.42
C ARG A 7 5.69 5.17 21.23
N PHE A 8 6.39 6.31 21.26
CA PHE A 8 6.39 7.26 20.16
C PHE A 8 6.91 6.64 18.85
N GLN A 9 8.04 5.92 18.92
CA GLN A 9 8.60 5.23 17.76
C GLN A 9 7.62 4.22 17.17
N THR A 10 6.95 3.43 18.02
CA THR A 10 5.90 2.50 17.56
C THR A 10 4.77 3.26 16.87
N THR A 11 4.28 4.37 17.44
CA THR A 11 3.19 5.16 16.84
C THR A 11 3.56 5.68 15.46
N VAL A 12 4.78 6.19 15.29
CA VAL A 12 5.27 6.69 14.00
C VAL A 12 5.39 5.55 12.98
N GLU A 13 5.97 4.41 13.37
CA GLU A 13 6.08 3.21 12.52
C GLU A 13 4.69 2.71 12.09
N THR A 14 3.74 2.63 13.01
CA THR A 14 2.35 2.25 12.71
C THR A 14 1.68 3.24 11.78
N SER A 15 1.78 4.54 12.05
CA SER A 15 1.19 5.58 11.21
C SER A 15 1.75 5.55 9.79
N TYR A 16 3.05 5.34 9.64
CA TYR A 16 3.69 5.27 8.33
C TYR A 16 3.18 4.07 7.52
N VAL A 17 3.12 2.88 8.12
CA VAL A 17 2.59 1.68 7.45
C VAL A 17 1.10 1.85 7.11
N ASN A 18 0.31 2.48 7.99
CA ASN A 18 -1.11 2.72 7.74
C ASN A 18 -1.34 3.70 6.58
N ASN A 19 -0.51 4.74 6.46
CA ASN A 19 -0.57 5.65 5.31
C ASN A 19 -0.22 4.90 4.01
N LEU A 20 0.84 4.08 4.02
CA LEU A 20 1.20 3.26 2.85
C LEU A 20 0.12 2.25 2.47
N LEU A 21 -0.58 1.68 3.45
CA LEU A 21 -1.73 0.79 3.21
C LEU A 21 -2.86 1.55 2.51
N ALA A 22 -3.22 2.74 2.99
CA ALA A 22 -4.27 3.56 2.39
C ALA A 22 -3.90 4.00 0.97
N ASP A 23 -2.66 4.43 0.76
CA ASP A 23 -2.15 4.82 -0.56
C ASP A 23 -2.12 3.61 -1.52
N CYS A 24 -1.70 2.44 -1.05
CA CYS A 24 -1.72 1.22 -1.85
C CYS A 24 -3.16 0.80 -2.23
N ASP A 25 -4.11 0.82 -1.29
CA ASP A 25 -5.52 0.53 -1.58
C ASP A 25 -6.09 1.52 -2.62
N PHE A 26 -5.74 2.80 -2.53
CA PHE A 26 -6.11 3.79 -3.53
C PHE A 26 -5.51 3.49 -4.92
N GLU A 27 -4.23 3.13 -4.98
CA GLU A 27 -3.54 2.74 -6.21
C GLU A 27 -4.18 1.49 -6.84
N GLU A 28 -4.50 0.47 -6.05
CA GLU A 28 -5.16 -0.75 -6.52
C GLU A 28 -6.57 -0.47 -7.05
N ARG A 29 -7.37 0.31 -6.32
CA ARG A 29 -8.71 0.70 -6.77
C ARG A 29 -8.67 1.47 -8.08
N THR A 30 -7.68 2.35 -8.25
CA THR A 30 -7.46 3.11 -9.48
C THR A 30 -7.12 2.18 -10.64
N MET A 31 -6.15 1.28 -10.44
CA MET A 31 -5.79 0.27 -11.44
C MET A 31 -6.99 -0.60 -11.86
N VAL A 32 -7.77 -1.08 -10.89
CA VAL A 32 -8.97 -1.89 -11.17
C VAL A 32 -10.00 -1.10 -11.97
N ARG A 33 -10.23 0.17 -11.62
CA ARG A 33 -11.13 1.06 -12.35
C ARG A 33 -10.66 1.25 -13.79
N ASP A 34 -9.37 1.48 -14.01
CA ASP A 34 -8.81 1.67 -15.35
C ASP A 34 -8.91 0.40 -16.20
N ILE A 35 -8.69 -0.77 -15.60
CA ILE A 35 -8.91 -2.07 -16.25
C ILE A 35 -10.38 -2.23 -16.65
N GLN A 36 -11.33 -1.86 -15.79
CA GLN A 36 -12.76 -1.94 -16.10
C GLN A 36 -13.14 -0.99 -17.26
N LEU A 37 -12.61 0.23 -17.26
CA LEU A 37 -12.81 1.18 -18.36
C LEU A 37 -12.21 0.66 -19.67
N ALA A 38 -10.98 0.16 -19.65
CA ALA A 38 -10.33 -0.41 -20.82
C ALA A 38 -11.12 -1.59 -21.41
N LYS A 39 -11.65 -2.48 -20.55
CA LYS A 39 -12.53 -3.59 -20.95
C LYS A 39 -13.82 -3.06 -21.58
N ARG A 40 -14.44 -2.02 -21.00
CA ARG A 40 -15.65 -1.39 -21.55
C ARG A 40 -15.42 -0.80 -22.94
N HIS A 41 -14.25 -0.18 -23.16
CA HIS A 41 -13.86 0.40 -24.44
C HIS A 41 -13.26 -0.63 -25.42
N ARG A 42 -13.11 -1.90 -25.02
CA ARG A 42 -12.45 -2.98 -25.79
C ARG A 42 -11.06 -2.59 -26.28
N SER A 43 -10.35 -1.76 -25.53
CA SER A 43 -9.04 -1.24 -25.89
C SER A 43 -7.93 -2.06 -25.25
N VAL A 44 -7.27 -2.90 -26.05
CA VAL A 44 -6.11 -3.69 -25.61
C VAL A 44 -4.96 -2.77 -25.15
N LYS A 45 -4.76 -1.64 -25.83
CA LYS A 45 -3.74 -0.65 -25.46
C LYS A 45 -3.98 -0.08 -24.07
N GLN A 46 -5.21 0.34 -23.76
CA GLN A 46 -5.55 0.86 -22.43
C GLN A 46 -5.48 -0.23 -21.36
N LEU A 47 -5.80 -1.48 -21.71
CA LEU A 47 -5.71 -2.60 -20.79
C LEU A 47 -4.25 -2.85 -20.37
N GLU A 48 -3.34 -2.85 -21.33
CA GLU A 48 -1.90 -3.01 -21.05
C GLU A 48 -1.33 -1.80 -20.30
N GLN A 49 -1.78 -0.58 -20.60
CA GLN A 49 -1.40 0.59 -19.82
C GLN A 49 -1.86 0.48 -18.35
N ALA A 50 -3.13 0.12 -18.13
CA ALA A 50 -3.69 -0.01 -16.78
C ALA A 50 -2.99 -1.10 -15.95
N LYS A 51 -2.62 -2.24 -16.56
CA LYS A 51 -1.85 -3.29 -15.88
C LYS A 51 -0.43 -2.86 -15.50
N ASN A 52 0.17 -2.01 -16.33
CA ASN A 52 1.54 -1.51 -16.13
C ASN A 52 1.58 -0.21 -15.34
N THR A 53 0.45 0.27 -14.80
CA THR A 53 0.41 1.44 -13.92
C THR A 53 1.30 1.19 -12.70
N PRO A 54 2.28 2.07 -12.43
CA PRO A 54 3.16 1.91 -11.27
C PRO A 54 2.35 2.02 -9.98
N ARG A 55 2.65 1.15 -9.02
CA ARG A 55 2.02 1.11 -7.70
C ARG A 55 3.08 1.26 -6.61
N PRO A 56 3.74 2.42 -6.54
CA PRO A 56 4.93 2.61 -5.70
C PRO A 56 4.63 2.44 -4.20
N SER A 57 3.40 2.73 -3.76
CA SER A 57 3.03 2.56 -2.35
C SER A 57 2.87 1.09 -2.02
N CYS A 58 2.24 0.31 -2.91
CA CYS A 58 2.19 -1.14 -2.78
C CYS A 58 3.58 -1.80 -2.84
N ASP A 59 4.47 -1.33 -3.71
CA ASP A 59 5.84 -1.84 -3.81
C ASP A 59 6.64 -1.57 -2.53
N LYS A 60 6.53 -0.36 -1.97
CA LYS A 60 7.13 0.00 -0.68
C LYS A 60 6.56 -0.85 0.46
N LEU A 61 5.25 -1.08 0.44
CA LEU A 61 4.58 -1.91 1.44
C LEU A 61 5.09 -3.37 1.39
N ASN A 62 5.27 -3.92 0.18
CA ASN A 62 5.85 -5.25 -0.01
C ASN A 62 7.29 -5.33 0.50
N ARG A 63 8.12 -4.32 0.20
CA ARG A 63 9.49 -4.24 0.75
C ARG A 63 9.50 -4.18 2.27
N LEU A 64 8.63 -3.37 2.89
CA LEU A 64 8.52 -3.30 4.35
C LEU A 64 8.09 -4.62 4.97
N LYS A 65 7.20 -5.36 4.31
CA LYS A 65 6.79 -6.70 4.74
C LYS A 65 7.95 -7.70 4.71
N GLU A 66 8.83 -7.59 3.72
CA GLU A 66 10.01 -8.45 3.58
C GLU A 66 11.14 -8.07 4.55
N GLU A 67 11.48 -6.79 4.64
CA GLU A 67 12.58 -6.29 5.48
C GLU A 67 12.22 -6.27 6.97
N TYR A 68 10.97 -5.93 7.31
CA TYR A 68 10.52 -5.70 8.70
C TYR A 68 9.19 -6.41 9.00
N PRO A 69 9.12 -7.75 8.90
CA PRO A 69 7.86 -8.50 8.99
C PRO A 69 7.16 -8.36 10.35
N ARG A 70 7.92 -8.17 11.45
CA ARG A 70 7.34 -8.01 12.79
C ARG A 70 6.67 -6.65 12.96
N GLN A 71 7.34 -5.59 12.52
CA GLN A 71 6.84 -4.21 12.55
C GLN A 71 5.62 -4.09 11.65
N TYR A 72 5.72 -4.60 10.42
CA TYR A 72 4.61 -4.66 9.48
C TYR A 72 3.38 -5.35 10.09
N ARG A 73 3.54 -6.59 10.62
CA ARG A 73 2.42 -7.32 11.24
C ARG A 73 1.78 -6.54 12.38
N ARG A 74 2.59 -5.88 13.22
CA ARG A 74 2.11 -5.07 14.34
C ARG A 74 1.30 -3.87 13.87
N SER A 75 1.73 -3.20 12.80
CA SER A 75 1.02 -2.04 12.27
C SER A 75 -0.30 -2.43 11.61
N VAL A 76 -0.31 -3.51 10.82
CA VAL A 76 -1.51 -4.00 10.11
C VAL A 76 -2.58 -4.54 11.07
N GLN A 77 -2.20 -5.03 12.25
CA GLN A 77 -3.14 -5.53 13.26
C GLN A 77 -4.21 -4.50 13.68
N TYR A 78 -3.94 -3.21 13.52
CA TYR A 78 -4.83 -2.11 13.93
C TYR A 78 -5.49 -1.39 12.73
N TRP A 79 -5.40 -1.95 11.52
CA TRP A 79 -5.95 -1.34 10.30
C TRP A 79 -7.41 -1.73 10.01
N TYR A 80 -7.95 -2.74 10.71
CA TYR A 80 -9.35 -3.16 10.63
C TYR A 80 -10.21 -2.53 11.73
#